data_AF-A0A0F9QZK6-F1
#
_entry.id   AF-A0A0F9QZK6-F1
#
_cell.length_a   1.000
_cell.length_b   1.000
_cell.length_c   1.000
_cell.angle_alpha   90.00
_cell.angle_beta   90.00
_cell.angle_gamma   90.00
#
_symmetry.space_group_name_H-M   'P 1'
#
loop_
_entity.id
_entity.type
_entity.pdbx_description
1 polymer ?
#
loop_
_entity_poly.entity_id
_entity_poly.type
_entity_poly.pdbx_seq_one_letter_code
_entity_poly.pdbx_strand_id
1 'polypeptide(L)'
;MATNVWQGNAPAVKQVSTFTVSLTWATNDTAKLTCGSASVEFTVGGTQTIAAVVAGLVSLWNASSAPEIAEVDATDNSPDITLTMDTGNEGIPFTVTSSEVTGGDGVVGDQVDTTANSGPNCWDTAANWSLGAVPVATNDVVFENSSISCLYGLSQSGATLASLIQFQTFTGTIGLPRNNTADVSNPYVEYRPTYLAVEITTVYLGLGDGAGSGRIKLDTGAVQTDVNIDNSGTVMETGIPAILWKGTHVLNTMQVDKGSVGVCWFGGETANLSTLKVGYTDTVATDSDVSCGSGLAAGTTLDIDGGMVSIDATLVSVAQRDGILDMNKAAAITSEIVIAGGTTNWKSIGTFASVIVSDGGVLDCRKNNRARIASVAKIYDGGSIYDPAATVIWSQGIRIMEADFSGITLIMPKGRKWTPEGT
;
A
#
# COMPACT_ATOMS: atom_id res chain seq x y z
N MET A 1 -24.30 -13.33 9.97
CA MET A 1 -23.26 -12.29 10.00
C MET A 1 -23.98 -11.00 10.38
N ALA A 2 -23.42 -10.23 11.32
CA ALA A 2 -24.02 -8.97 11.73
C ALA A 2 -23.37 -7.83 10.94
N THR A 3 -24.18 -6.93 10.41
CA THR A 3 -23.69 -5.74 9.71
C THR A 3 -23.33 -4.66 10.73
N ASN A 4 -22.10 -4.16 10.66
CA ASN A 4 -21.60 -3.09 11.50
C ASN A 4 -21.14 -1.91 10.65
N VAL A 5 -21.84 -0.79 10.75
CA VAL A 5 -21.64 0.38 9.90
C VAL A 5 -20.75 1.39 10.61
N TRP A 6 -19.75 1.91 9.91
CA TRP A 6 -18.90 2.98 10.38
C TRP A 6 -19.69 4.29 10.50
N GLN A 7 -19.64 4.90 11.68
CA GLN A 7 -20.34 6.15 11.98
C GLN A 7 -19.37 7.29 12.30
N GLY A 8 -18.25 7.01 12.98
CA GLY A 8 -17.30 8.04 13.38
C GLY A 8 -17.83 9.02 14.45
N ASN A 9 -18.69 8.55 15.35
CA ASN A 9 -19.40 9.38 16.34
C ASN A 9 -18.74 9.45 17.73
N ALA A 10 -17.59 8.81 17.95
CA ALA A 10 -16.95 8.76 19.25
C ALA A 10 -16.44 10.14 19.67
N PRO A 11 -16.57 10.50 20.96
CA PRO A 11 -16.02 11.73 21.47
C PRO A 11 -14.49 11.70 21.42
N ALA A 12 -13.91 12.84 21.05
CA ALA A 12 -12.47 13.03 21.05
C ALA A 12 -11.95 13.12 22.51
N VAL A 13 -10.94 12.31 22.82
CA VAL A 13 -10.29 12.22 24.13
C VAL A 13 -8.80 12.34 23.93
N LYS A 14 -8.15 13.17 24.75
CA LYS A 14 -6.69 13.28 24.80
C LYS A 14 -6.09 12.00 25.34
N GLN A 15 -5.15 11.43 24.59
CA GLN A 15 -4.27 10.42 25.18
C GLN A 15 -3.37 11.08 26.22
N VAL A 16 -3.20 10.41 27.36
CA VAL A 16 -2.25 10.80 28.40
C VAL A 16 -1.40 9.59 28.73
N SER A 17 -0.10 9.74 28.62
CA SER A 17 0.87 8.67 28.89
C SER A 17 1.91 9.12 29.89
N THR A 18 2.43 8.19 30.68
CA THR A 18 3.46 8.45 31.68
C THR A 18 4.70 7.59 31.45
N PHE A 19 5.87 8.15 31.75
CA PHE A 19 7.15 7.45 31.82
C PHE A 19 7.73 7.64 33.22
N THR A 20 7.89 6.55 33.97
CA THR A 20 8.47 6.62 35.31
C THR A 20 9.99 6.60 35.23
N VAL A 21 10.63 7.66 35.70
CA VAL A 21 12.09 7.70 35.87
C VAL A 21 12.44 7.14 37.24
N SER A 22 13.39 6.21 37.29
CA SER A 22 13.74 5.51 38.52
C SER A 22 15.23 5.23 38.64
N LEU A 23 15.61 4.66 39.79
CA LEU A 23 16.98 4.27 40.12
C LEU A 23 17.96 5.44 40.11
N THR A 24 19.27 5.15 40.07
CA THR A 24 20.32 6.15 40.29
C THR A 24 20.99 6.53 38.98
N TRP A 25 20.99 7.82 38.68
CA TRP A 25 21.61 8.40 37.49
C TRP A 25 22.99 8.97 37.82
N ALA A 26 24.00 8.39 37.19
CA ALA A 26 25.41 8.76 37.30
C ALA A 26 25.82 9.76 36.22
N THR A 27 26.96 10.41 36.44
CA THR A 27 27.56 11.31 35.45
C THR A 27 27.76 10.61 34.11
N ASN A 28 27.34 11.27 33.03
CA ASN A 28 27.34 10.80 31.64
C ASN A 28 26.28 9.77 31.26
N ASP A 29 25.39 9.39 32.17
CA ASP A 29 24.20 8.63 31.76
C ASP A 29 23.35 9.50 30.82
N THR A 30 22.69 8.87 29.86
CA THR A 30 21.74 9.54 28.96
C THR A 30 20.36 8.91 29.05
N ALA A 31 19.36 9.77 29.08
CA ALA A 31 17.95 9.40 29.01
C ALA A 31 17.38 9.95 27.71
N LYS A 32 16.65 9.14 26.95
CA LYS A 32 16.15 9.51 25.63
C LYS A 32 14.68 9.14 25.47
N LEU A 33 13.91 10.06 24.91
CA LEU A 33 12.53 9.81 24.45
C LEU A 33 12.48 10.01 22.93
N THR A 34 11.83 9.09 22.23
CA THR A 34 11.74 9.07 20.76
C THR A 34 10.29 9.00 20.33
N CYS A 35 9.86 9.93 19.48
CA CYS A 35 8.56 9.90 18.79
C CYS A 35 8.85 9.82 17.29
N GLY A 36 8.34 8.79 16.62
CA GLY A 36 8.62 8.57 15.21
C GLY A 36 10.11 8.57 14.88
N SER A 37 10.58 9.57 14.13
CA SER A 37 11.98 9.72 13.73
C SER A 37 12.78 10.70 14.58
N ALA A 38 12.10 11.50 15.41
CA ALA A 38 12.70 12.52 16.24
C ALA A 38 12.91 12.02 17.68
N SER A 39 13.90 12.59 18.34
CA SER A 39 14.19 12.25 19.73
C SER A 39 14.76 13.42 20.51
N VAL A 40 14.48 13.45 21.80
CA VAL A 40 15.14 14.32 22.77
C VAL A 40 16.00 13.49 23.70
N GLU A 41 17.19 13.98 24.03
CA GLU A 41 18.16 13.27 24.85
C GLU A 41 18.73 14.20 25.93
N PHE A 42 18.60 13.78 27.18
CA PHE A 42 19.17 14.46 28.33
C PHE A 42 20.42 13.73 28.81
N THR A 43 21.57 14.42 28.80
CA THR A 43 22.82 13.90 29.37
C THR A 43 23.01 14.40 30.79
N VAL A 44 23.26 13.48 31.70
CA VAL A 44 23.42 13.72 33.13
C VAL A 44 24.82 14.29 33.43
N GLY A 45 24.90 15.58 33.78
CA GLY A 45 26.19 16.28 34.02
C GLY A 45 26.90 16.00 35.36
N GLY A 46 26.36 15.12 36.20
CA GLY A 46 26.81 14.80 37.57
C GLY A 46 25.89 13.76 38.21
N THR A 47 26.05 13.36 39.47
CA THR A 47 24.97 12.60 40.13
C THR A 47 23.73 13.49 40.22
N GLN A 48 22.67 13.13 39.50
CA GLN A 48 21.43 13.89 39.44
C GLN A 48 20.30 13.17 40.18
N THR A 49 19.36 13.96 40.69
CA THR A 49 18.12 13.40 41.24
C THR A 49 17.20 12.97 40.10
N ILE A 50 16.29 12.03 40.37
CA ILE A 50 15.22 11.64 39.43
C ILE A 50 14.47 12.89 38.92
N ALA A 51 14.11 13.81 39.82
CA ALA A 51 13.44 15.06 39.46
C ALA A 51 14.25 15.93 38.47
N ALA A 52 15.57 15.96 38.59
CA ALA A 52 16.42 16.72 37.65
C ALA A 52 16.46 16.07 36.26
N VAL A 53 16.41 14.74 36.17
CA VAL A 53 16.33 14.03 34.89
C VAL A 53 14.96 14.25 34.23
N VAL A 54 13.87 14.14 35.00
CA VAL A 54 12.50 14.43 34.54
C VAL A 54 12.40 15.86 34.00
N ALA A 55 12.79 16.86 34.81
CA ALA A 55 12.75 18.26 34.41
C ALA A 55 13.60 18.54 33.16
N GLY A 56 14.77 17.90 33.05
CA GLY A 56 15.64 17.99 31.88
C GLY A 56 15.00 17.48 30.61
N LEU A 57 14.40 16.28 30.66
CA LEU A 57 13.68 15.69 29.53
C LEU A 57 12.44 16.49 29.13
N VAL A 58 11.64 16.92 30.10
CA VAL A 58 10.44 17.75 29.85
C VAL A 58 10.81 19.06 29.17
N SER A 59 11.87 19.72 29.63
CA SER A 59 12.38 20.97 29.04
C SER A 59 12.83 20.76 27.58
N LEU A 60 13.59 19.69 27.32
CA LEU A 60 14.06 19.37 25.97
C LEU A 60 12.89 18.99 25.03
N TRP A 61 11.91 18.24 25.54
CA TRP A 61 10.71 17.87 24.79
C TRP A 61 9.96 19.11 24.33
N ASN A 62 9.59 19.99 25.26
CA ASN A 62 8.82 21.19 24.96
C ASN A 62 9.62 22.24 24.17
N ALA A 63 10.95 22.14 24.13
CA ALA A 63 11.81 22.98 23.29
C ALA A 63 12.02 22.41 21.88
N SER A 64 11.63 21.16 21.61
CA SER A 64 11.78 20.53 20.32
C SER A 64 10.89 21.21 19.28
N SER A 65 11.43 21.41 18.08
CA SER A 65 10.69 21.90 16.91
C SER A 65 10.32 20.76 15.93
N ALA A 66 10.64 19.51 16.29
CA ALA A 66 10.24 18.37 15.48
C ALA A 66 8.71 18.24 15.52
N PRO A 67 8.02 18.20 14.36
CA PRO A 67 6.57 18.23 14.32
C PRO A 67 5.94 17.03 15.03
N GLU A 68 6.51 15.84 14.94
CA GLU A 68 5.97 14.66 15.63
C GLU A 68 6.10 14.71 17.16
N ILE A 69 7.00 15.56 17.69
CA ILE A 69 7.14 15.82 19.14
C ILE A 69 6.21 16.97 19.55
N ALA A 70 6.06 17.98 18.71
CA ALA A 70 5.24 19.17 18.97
C ALA A 70 3.74 18.90 19.06
N GLU A 71 3.25 17.72 18.64
CA GLU A 71 1.85 17.31 18.83
C GLU A 71 1.50 17.01 20.30
N VAL A 72 2.51 16.85 21.17
CA VAL A 72 2.36 16.34 22.53
C VAL A 72 3.08 17.27 23.51
N ASP A 73 2.39 17.68 24.57
CA ASP A 73 2.97 18.46 25.66
C ASP A 73 3.57 17.54 26.73
N ALA A 74 4.77 17.86 27.19
CA ALA A 74 5.37 17.21 28.35
C ALA A 74 5.18 18.05 29.62
N THR A 75 4.80 17.39 30.71
CA THR A 75 4.69 17.97 32.06
C THR A 75 5.55 17.17 33.04
N ASP A 76 6.28 17.89 33.89
CA ASP A 76 7.02 17.31 35.01
C ASP A 76 6.05 16.98 36.15
N ASN A 77 5.82 15.69 36.37
CA ASN A 77 5.09 15.14 37.51
C ASN A 77 5.99 14.16 38.28
N SER A 78 7.26 14.53 38.48
CA SER A 78 8.31 13.68 39.06
C SER A 78 7.80 12.79 40.20
N PRO A 79 8.07 11.46 40.15
CA PRO A 79 9.07 10.79 39.33
C PRO A 79 8.65 10.52 37.87
N ASP A 80 7.43 10.91 37.48
CA ASP A 80 6.89 10.63 36.16
C ASP A 80 7.04 11.84 35.21
N ILE A 81 7.38 11.55 33.96
CA ILE A 81 7.15 12.46 32.84
C ILE A 81 5.75 12.18 32.33
N THR A 82 4.87 13.17 32.32
CA THR A 82 3.52 13.04 31.75
C THR A 82 3.48 13.68 30.37
N LEU A 83 3.17 12.87 29.36
CA LEU A 83 2.95 13.31 28.00
C LEU A 83 1.44 13.38 27.74
N THR A 84 0.95 14.51 27.25
CA THR A 84 -0.47 14.75 26.97
C THR A 84 -0.63 15.25 25.54
N MET A 85 -1.56 14.66 24.79
CA MET A 85 -1.88 15.17 23.45
C MET A 85 -2.33 16.64 23.53
N ASP A 86 -1.76 17.50 22.69
CA ASP A 86 -2.05 18.93 22.72
C ASP A 86 -3.53 19.23 22.39
N THR A 87 -4.00 20.38 22.85
CA THR A 87 -5.34 20.90 22.59
C THR A 87 -5.57 21.14 21.11
N GLY A 88 -6.65 20.61 20.56
CA GLY A 88 -6.93 20.63 19.13
C GLY A 88 -6.52 19.35 18.39
N ASN A 89 -5.73 18.49 19.04
CA ASN A 89 -5.34 17.17 18.53
C ASN A 89 -6.05 16.02 19.28
N GLU A 90 -7.17 16.30 19.96
CA GLU A 90 -7.91 15.27 20.68
C GLU A 90 -8.34 14.12 19.76
N GLY A 91 -8.20 12.88 20.24
CA GLY A 91 -8.51 11.68 19.47
C GLY A 91 -7.42 11.22 18.51
N ILE A 92 -6.31 11.94 18.39
CA ILE A 92 -5.10 11.47 17.72
C ILE A 92 -4.27 10.66 18.74
N PRO A 93 -3.87 9.41 18.46
CA PRO A 93 -2.98 8.65 19.34
C PRO A 93 -1.53 9.10 19.17
N PHE A 94 -0.65 8.82 20.12
CA PHE A 94 0.79 8.93 19.96
C PHE A 94 1.52 7.73 20.59
N THR A 95 2.74 7.49 20.12
CA THR A 95 3.61 6.45 20.67
C THR A 95 5.00 7.01 20.83
N VAL A 96 5.54 6.88 22.03
CA VAL A 96 6.87 7.34 22.40
C VAL A 96 7.62 6.18 23.02
N THR A 97 8.86 5.97 22.58
CA THR A 97 9.74 4.97 23.19
C THR A 97 10.80 5.66 24.02
N SER A 98 11.13 5.06 25.16
CA SER A 98 12.24 5.46 26.00
C SER A 98 13.46 4.57 25.72
N SER A 99 14.64 5.11 25.96
CA SER A 99 15.88 4.34 26.02
C SER A 99 16.90 5.07 26.88
N GLU A 100 17.84 4.33 27.45
CA GLU A 100 18.92 4.88 28.24
C GLU A 100 20.28 4.31 27.83
N VAL A 101 21.33 5.11 28.04
CA VAL A 101 22.70 4.64 28.07
C VAL A 101 23.27 5.00 29.43
N THR A 102 23.49 3.98 30.26
CA THR A 102 23.88 4.19 31.65
C THR A 102 25.18 3.46 31.98
N GLY A 103 26.08 4.14 32.70
CA GLY A 103 27.18 3.53 33.43
C GLY A 103 26.81 3.15 34.87
N GLY A 104 25.66 3.64 35.37
CA GLY A 104 25.00 3.22 36.61
C GLY A 104 23.74 2.36 36.35
N ASP A 105 22.71 2.53 37.20
CA ASP A 105 21.46 1.75 37.15
C ASP A 105 20.23 2.59 36.74
N GLY A 106 20.41 3.80 36.18
CA GLY A 106 19.29 4.69 35.83
C GLY A 106 18.32 4.06 34.83
N VAL A 107 17.01 4.26 35.02
CA VAL A 107 15.97 3.68 34.15
C VAL A 107 14.91 4.72 33.81
N VAL A 108 14.52 4.77 32.53
CA VAL A 108 13.26 5.37 32.09
C VAL A 108 12.32 4.24 31.71
N GLY A 109 11.20 4.09 32.42
CA GLY A 109 10.24 3.03 32.16
C GLY A 109 9.59 3.13 30.77
N ASP A 110 8.81 2.11 30.40
CA ASP A 110 8.02 2.12 29.16
C ASP A 110 6.86 3.13 29.23
N GLN A 111 6.33 3.49 28.07
CA GLN A 111 5.10 4.28 27.97
C GLN A 111 3.93 3.54 28.62
N VAL A 112 3.25 4.20 29.57
CA VAL A 112 2.00 3.70 30.17
C VAL A 112 0.88 4.67 29.86
N ASP A 113 -0.13 4.21 29.12
CA ASP A 113 -1.32 5.01 28.83
C ASP A 113 -2.25 5.07 30.05
N THR A 114 -2.29 6.22 30.71
CA THR A 114 -3.18 6.48 31.85
C THR A 114 -4.56 6.96 31.41
N THR A 115 -4.65 7.53 30.20
CA THR A 115 -5.89 7.80 29.48
C THR A 115 -5.71 7.38 28.03
N ALA A 116 -6.51 6.42 27.57
CA ALA A 116 -6.48 5.96 26.19
C ALA A 116 -7.04 7.02 25.23
N ASN A 117 -6.53 7.04 24.00
CA ASN A 117 -7.11 7.86 22.95
C ASN A 117 -8.51 7.32 22.58
N SER A 118 -9.41 8.23 22.20
CA SER A 118 -10.70 7.92 21.58
C SER A 118 -11.06 9.08 20.69
N GLY A 119 -11.74 8.84 19.58
CA GLY A 119 -12.18 9.92 18.73
C GLY A 119 -12.91 9.44 17.49
N PRO A 120 -13.48 10.37 16.71
CA PRO A 120 -14.32 10.05 15.56
C PRO A 120 -13.58 9.27 14.45
N ASN A 121 -12.24 9.27 14.48
CA ASN A 121 -11.41 8.61 13.48
C ASN A 121 -10.78 7.29 13.94
N CYS A 122 -11.17 6.75 15.11
CA CYS A 122 -10.54 5.58 15.74
C CYS A 122 -11.33 4.29 15.50
N TRP A 123 -10.79 3.35 14.72
CA TRP A 123 -11.44 2.06 14.45
C TRP A 123 -11.77 1.29 15.73
N ASP A 124 -10.86 1.25 16.68
CA ASP A 124 -10.93 0.51 17.94
C ASP A 124 -11.89 1.11 18.98
N THR A 125 -12.58 2.21 18.66
CA THR A 125 -13.55 2.82 19.55
C THR A 125 -14.97 2.35 19.23
N ALA A 126 -15.58 1.61 20.16
CA ALA A 126 -16.92 1.03 20.01
C ALA A 126 -18.04 2.03 19.63
N ALA A 127 -17.95 3.28 20.07
CA ALA A 127 -18.92 4.33 19.75
C ALA A 127 -18.89 4.80 18.28
N ASN A 128 -17.85 4.43 17.51
CA ASN A 128 -17.80 4.70 16.07
C ASN A 128 -18.58 3.70 15.23
N TRP A 129 -19.22 2.72 15.84
CA TRP A 129 -19.84 1.58 15.17
C TRP A 129 -21.32 1.49 15.47
N SER A 130 -22.14 1.17 14.47
CA SER A 130 -23.60 1.12 14.61
C SER A 130 -24.08 0.08 15.63
N LEU A 131 -23.29 -0.96 15.89
CA LEU A 131 -23.59 -1.97 16.91
C LEU A 131 -23.12 -1.58 18.33
N GLY A 132 -22.49 -0.41 18.49
CA GLY A 132 -21.89 0.01 19.77
C GLY A 132 -20.75 -0.89 20.23
N ALA A 133 -20.09 -1.59 19.29
CA ALA A 133 -19.00 -2.51 19.52
C ALA A 133 -18.05 -2.50 18.31
N VAL A 134 -16.75 -2.68 18.56
CA VAL A 134 -15.74 -2.84 17.50
C VAL A 134 -16.04 -4.12 16.70
N PRO A 135 -15.92 -4.11 15.37
CA PRO A 135 -16.14 -5.30 14.55
C PRO A 135 -15.32 -6.49 15.04
N VAL A 136 -15.99 -7.63 15.15
CA VAL A 136 -15.37 -8.92 15.52
C VAL A 136 -15.45 -9.90 14.35
N ALA A 137 -14.89 -11.09 14.55
CA ALA A 137 -14.93 -12.14 13.54
C ALA A 137 -16.35 -12.37 13.00
N THR A 138 -16.46 -12.66 11.70
CA THR A 138 -17.73 -12.89 10.96
C THR A 138 -18.66 -11.68 10.80
N ASN A 139 -18.25 -10.48 11.20
CA ASN A 139 -19.03 -9.27 10.91
C ASN A 139 -18.86 -8.83 9.45
N ASP A 140 -19.92 -8.20 8.93
CA ASP A 140 -19.87 -7.45 7.68
C ASP A 140 -19.67 -5.97 8.04
N VAL A 141 -18.51 -5.42 7.70
CA VAL A 141 -18.17 -4.02 7.96
C VAL A 141 -18.57 -3.17 6.77
N VAL A 142 -19.28 -2.07 7.01
CA VAL A 142 -19.77 -1.17 5.95
C VAL A 142 -19.32 0.26 6.18
N PHE A 143 -18.75 0.87 5.14
CA PHE A 143 -18.47 2.29 5.03
C PHE A 143 -19.40 2.92 3.99
N GLU A 144 -20.34 3.75 4.44
CA GLU A 144 -21.30 4.43 3.57
C GLU A 144 -21.72 5.77 4.16
N ASN A 145 -22.16 6.68 3.30
CA ASN A 145 -22.81 7.95 3.64
C ASN A 145 -22.12 8.75 4.78
N SER A 146 -20.78 8.78 4.76
CA SER A 146 -19.97 9.43 5.78
C SER A 146 -18.72 10.04 5.16
N SER A 147 -18.37 11.23 5.63
CA SER A 147 -17.11 11.91 5.30
C SER A 147 -16.06 11.75 6.41
N ILE A 148 -16.37 10.99 7.46
CA ILE A 148 -15.49 10.84 8.62
C ILE A 148 -14.49 9.72 8.36
N SER A 149 -13.22 10.07 8.24
CA SER A 149 -12.14 9.12 7.98
C SER A 149 -11.92 8.12 9.12
N CYS A 150 -11.45 6.92 8.79
CA CYS A 150 -10.91 5.95 9.74
C CYS A 150 -9.38 6.00 9.66
N LEU A 151 -8.75 6.66 10.63
CA LEU A 151 -7.32 7.01 10.59
C LEU A 151 -6.48 6.31 11.67
N TYR A 152 -7.09 5.95 12.79
CA TYR A 152 -6.39 5.44 13.98
C TYR A 152 -6.99 4.12 14.46
N GLY A 153 -6.29 3.44 15.37
CA GLY A 153 -6.71 2.11 15.85
C GLY A 153 -6.64 1.04 14.77
N LEU A 154 -5.77 1.20 13.77
CA LEU A 154 -5.79 0.43 12.52
C LEU A 154 -5.23 -1.00 12.62
N SER A 155 -4.58 -1.35 13.73
CA SER A 155 -3.99 -2.68 13.94
C SER A 155 -5.01 -3.64 14.56
N GLN A 156 -5.69 -4.41 13.72
CA GLN A 156 -6.88 -5.23 14.05
C GLN A 156 -6.75 -6.69 13.58
N SER A 157 -5.51 -7.18 13.40
CA SER A 157 -5.21 -8.51 12.86
C SER A 157 -5.73 -9.69 13.71
N GLY A 158 -6.27 -9.45 14.90
CA GLY A 158 -6.93 -10.46 15.73
C GLY A 158 -8.37 -10.81 15.30
N ALA A 159 -8.97 -10.06 14.37
CA ALA A 159 -10.32 -10.30 13.86
C ALA A 159 -10.31 -10.72 12.39
N THR A 160 -11.07 -11.77 12.07
CA THR A 160 -11.33 -12.21 10.69
C THR A 160 -12.76 -11.84 10.27
N LEU A 161 -12.89 -10.70 9.60
CA LEU A 161 -14.16 -10.17 9.09
C LEU A 161 -14.70 -11.02 7.94
N ALA A 162 -16.01 -11.13 7.84
CA ALA A 162 -16.65 -11.77 6.69
C ALA A 162 -16.49 -10.88 5.45
N SER A 163 -16.87 -9.61 5.55
CA SER A 163 -16.62 -8.64 4.49
C SER A 163 -16.26 -7.25 4.99
N LEU A 164 -15.58 -6.50 4.14
CA LEU A 164 -15.49 -5.04 4.20
C LEU A 164 -16.08 -4.47 2.91
N ILE A 165 -17.11 -3.64 3.06
CA ILE A 165 -17.86 -3.04 1.96
C ILE A 165 -17.73 -1.53 2.06
N GLN A 166 -17.32 -0.88 0.98
CA GLN A 166 -17.28 0.57 0.88
C GLN A 166 -18.10 1.05 -0.32
N PHE A 167 -19.05 1.94 -0.05
CA PHE A 167 -19.87 2.60 -1.07
C PHE A 167 -19.26 3.94 -1.46
N GLN A 168 -19.46 4.39 -2.71
CA GLN A 168 -18.99 5.69 -3.20
C GLN A 168 -19.59 6.90 -2.46
N THR A 169 -20.62 6.69 -1.64
CA THR A 169 -21.17 7.70 -0.71
C THR A 169 -20.27 7.95 0.50
N PHE A 170 -19.32 7.04 0.79
CA PHE A 170 -18.25 7.29 1.74
C PHE A 170 -17.13 8.08 1.08
N THR A 171 -16.92 9.32 1.55
CA THR A 171 -15.89 10.24 1.03
C THR A 171 -14.76 10.48 2.03
N GLY A 172 -14.85 9.90 3.23
CA GLY A 172 -13.74 9.84 4.16
C GLY A 172 -12.60 8.98 3.62
N THR A 173 -11.51 8.86 4.37
CA THR A 173 -10.35 8.03 4.01
C THR A 173 -10.20 6.86 4.98
N ILE A 174 -9.61 5.76 4.52
CA ILE A 174 -9.22 4.62 5.36
C ILE A 174 -7.71 4.53 5.32
N GLY A 175 -7.08 4.72 6.48
CA GLY A 175 -5.63 4.74 6.63
C GLY A 175 -5.00 6.13 6.49
N LEU A 176 -3.77 6.22 6.99
CA LEU A 176 -2.97 7.44 7.01
C LEU A 176 -2.11 7.58 5.75
N PRO A 177 -1.81 8.83 5.34
CA PRO A 177 -0.85 9.09 4.29
C PRO A 177 0.55 8.60 4.70
N ARG A 178 1.46 8.44 3.73
CA ARG A 178 2.85 8.07 4.04
C ARG A 178 3.62 9.21 4.72
N ASN A 179 3.31 10.45 4.32
CA ASN A 179 3.81 11.65 4.97
C ASN A 179 2.60 12.36 5.57
N ASN A 180 2.67 12.64 6.86
CA ASN A 180 1.68 13.47 7.52
C ASN A 180 1.89 14.93 7.08
N THR A 181 0.82 15.53 6.57
CA THR A 181 0.77 16.91 6.10
C THR A 181 -0.39 17.68 6.75
N ALA A 182 -0.82 17.27 7.95
CA ALA A 182 -1.85 17.98 8.70
C ALA A 182 -1.43 19.43 8.95
N ASP A 183 -0.15 19.62 9.32
CA ASP A 183 0.55 20.89 9.12
C ASP A 183 1.40 20.82 7.85
N VAL A 184 0.96 21.52 6.81
CA VAL A 184 1.67 21.62 5.52
C VAL A 184 3.04 22.32 5.63
N SER A 185 3.26 23.11 6.69
CA SER A 185 4.51 23.82 6.92
C SER A 185 5.57 22.93 7.54
N ASN A 186 5.16 21.89 8.28
CA ASN A 186 6.02 20.99 9.01
C ASN A 186 5.62 19.51 8.77
N PRO A 187 5.68 19.02 7.52
CA PRO A 187 5.34 17.64 7.22
C PRO A 187 6.37 16.68 7.80
N TYR A 188 5.93 15.48 8.18
CA TYR A 188 6.81 14.43 8.67
C TYR A 188 6.41 13.06 8.14
N VAL A 189 7.32 12.09 8.20
CA VAL A 189 7.03 10.70 7.79
C VAL A 189 6.12 10.08 8.84
N GLU A 190 4.95 9.59 8.43
CA GLU A 190 3.99 9.02 9.37
C GLU A 190 4.58 7.79 10.06
N TYR A 191 4.60 7.83 11.40
CA TYR A 191 5.18 6.78 12.23
C TYR A 191 4.11 5.81 12.75
N ARG A 192 2.84 6.21 12.74
CA ARG A 192 1.70 5.38 13.12
C ARG A 192 1.39 4.35 12.03
N PRO A 193 0.65 3.27 12.35
CA PRO A 193 0.15 2.36 11.33
C PRO A 193 -0.60 3.11 10.23
N THR A 194 -0.26 2.86 8.98
CA THR A 194 -0.86 3.61 7.84
C THR A 194 -1.86 2.81 7.02
N TYR A 195 -1.94 1.49 7.25
CA TYR A 195 -2.93 0.59 6.66
C TYR A 195 -3.87 0.11 7.75
N LEU A 196 -5.15 -0.04 7.41
CA LEU A 196 -6.07 -0.86 8.20
C LEU A 196 -5.64 -2.33 8.06
N ALA A 197 -5.00 -2.85 9.09
CA ALA A 197 -4.52 -4.23 9.14
C ALA A 197 -5.54 -5.11 9.86
N VAL A 198 -6.35 -5.82 9.09
CA VAL A 198 -7.44 -6.67 9.60
C VAL A 198 -7.66 -7.81 8.62
N GLU A 199 -7.88 -9.03 9.11
CA GLU A 199 -8.17 -10.15 8.22
C GLU A 199 -9.59 -10.00 7.66
N ILE A 200 -9.76 -10.10 6.34
CA ILE A 200 -11.05 -9.95 5.67
C ILE A 200 -11.17 -11.04 4.61
N THR A 201 -12.29 -11.78 4.58
CA THR A 201 -12.46 -12.82 3.54
C THR A 201 -12.94 -12.24 2.21
N THR A 202 -13.73 -11.17 2.22
CA THR A 202 -14.24 -10.51 1.00
C THR A 202 -14.18 -8.99 1.12
N VAL A 203 -13.63 -8.31 0.12
CA VAL A 203 -13.55 -6.84 0.05
C VAL A 203 -14.34 -6.36 -1.17
N TYR A 204 -15.23 -5.41 -0.95
CA TYR A 204 -15.95 -4.68 -2.01
C TYR A 204 -15.69 -3.18 -1.86
N LEU A 205 -15.11 -2.54 -2.87
CA LEU A 205 -14.80 -1.11 -2.86
C LEU A 205 -15.47 -0.40 -4.03
N GLY A 206 -15.89 0.85 -3.80
CA GLY A 206 -16.43 1.71 -4.85
C GLY A 206 -17.85 1.36 -5.31
N LEU A 207 -18.67 0.74 -4.46
CA LEU A 207 -20.03 0.36 -4.84
C LEU A 207 -20.95 1.58 -4.98
N GLY A 208 -21.82 1.56 -6.00
CA GLY A 208 -22.86 2.56 -6.22
C GLY A 208 -22.33 3.93 -6.68
N ASP A 209 -23.21 4.93 -6.65
CA ASP A 209 -22.90 6.28 -7.13
C ASP A 209 -22.32 7.17 -6.02
N GLY A 210 -21.35 8.01 -6.37
CA GLY A 210 -20.78 9.00 -5.46
C GLY A 210 -19.36 9.43 -5.82
N ALA A 211 -18.77 10.29 -4.99
CA ALA A 211 -17.43 10.81 -5.21
C ALA A 211 -16.33 9.82 -4.78
N GLY A 212 -16.66 8.88 -3.89
CA GLY A 212 -15.75 7.88 -3.38
C GLY A 212 -14.68 8.42 -2.44
N SER A 213 -13.91 7.47 -1.92
CA SER A 213 -12.72 7.78 -1.12
C SER A 213 -11.51 7.99 -2.01
N GLY A 214 -10.77 9.08 -1.77
CA GLY A 214 -9.50 9.33 -2.42
C GLY A 214 -8.30 8.57 -1.83
N ARG A 215 -8.50 7.87 -0.70
CA ARG A 215 -7.48 7.03 -0.06
C ARG A 215 -8.13 5.90 0.75
N ILE A 216 -7.86 4.66 0.34
CA ILE A 216 -8.18 3.44 1.07
C ILE A 216 -6.91 2.58 1.14
N LYS A 217 -6.45 2.25 2.34
CA LYS A 217 -5.26 1.43 2.57
C LYS A 217 -5.60 0.20 3.40
N LEU A 218 -5.58 -0.98 2.77
CA LEU A 218 -5.94 -2.25 3.41
C LEU A 218 -4.78 -3.23 3.45
N ASP A 219 -4.59 -3.88 4.60
CA ASP A 219 -3.73 -5.04 4.79
C ASP A 219 -4.57 -6.21 5.31
N THR A 220 -4.81 -7.20 4.45
CA THR A 220 -5.64 -8.36 4.81
C THR A 220 -4.85 -9.50 5.45
N GLY A 221 -3.57 -9.29 5.76
CA GLY A 221 -2.76 -10.26 6.49
C GLY A 221 -2.59 -11.57 5.72
N ALA A 222 -2.85 -12.71 6.37
CA ALA A 222 -2.62 -14.04 5.82
C ALA A 222 -3.92 -14.81 5.51
N VAL A 223 -5.09 -14.18 5.63
CA VAL A 223 -6.37 -14.82 5.27
C VAL A 223 -6.57 -14.81 3.75
N GLN A 224 -7.22 -15.83 3.21
CA GLN A 224 -7.71 -15.80 1.83
C GLN A 224 -8.75 -14.68 1.68
N THR A 225 -8.47 -13.75 0.78
CA THR A 225 -9.27 -12.57 0.49
C THR A 225 -9.66 -12.56 -0.99
N ASP A 226 -10.95 -12.39 -1.27
CA ASP A 226 -11.43 -11.98 -2.60
C ASP A 226 -11.65 -10.46 -2.63
N VAL A 227 -11.01 -9.75 -3.55
CA VAL A 227 -11.06 -8.28 -3.63
C VAL A 227 -11.74 -7.84 -4.92
N ASN A 228 -12.83 -7.11 -4.78
CA ASN A 228 -13.63 -6.58 -5.89
C ASN A 228 -13.65 -5.05 -5.79
N ILE A 229 -13.19 -4.38 -6.86
CA ILE A 229 -13.09 -2.93 -6.94
C ILE A 229 -13.91 -2.45 -8.13
N ASP A 230 -15.06 -1.85 -7.84
CA ASP A 230 -15.96 -1.32 -8.85
C ASP A 230 -15.53 0.08 -9.29
N ASN A 231 -14.96 0.88 -8.37
CA ASN A 231 -14.47 2.22 -8.63
C ASN A 231 -13.57 2.73 -7.46
N SER A 232 -12.89 3.85 -7.66
CA SER A 232 -12.24 4.62 -6.59
C SER A 232 -12.75 6.06 -6.55
N GLY A 233 -12.42 6.82 -5.51
CA GLY A 233 -12.53 8.28 -5.56
C GLY A 233 -11.37 8.92 -6.32
N THR A 234 -11.35 10.25 -6.35
CA THR A 234 -10.21 11.00 -6.91
C THR A 234 -8.99 10.83 -6.03
N VAL A 235 -7.86 10.45 -6.63
CA VAL A 235 -6.56 10.30 -5.95
C VAL A 235 -6.26 11.53 -5.10
N MET A 236 -6.06 11.32 -3.80
CA MET A 236 -5.77 12.40 -2.85
C MET A 236 -4.29 12.79 -2.87
N GLU A 237 -3.38 11.83 -3.02
CA GLU A 237 -1.94 12.07 -3.05
C GLU A 237 -1.34 11.92 -4.44
N THR A 238 -0.63 12.95 -4.89
CA THR A 238 0.04 12.96 -6.21
C THR A 238 0.96 11.75 -6.37
N GLY A 239 0.70 10.94 -7.40
CA GLY A 239 1.52 9.80 -7.75
C GLY A 239 1.35 8.58 -6.84
N ILE A 240 0.30 8.54 -6.01
CA ILE A 240 -0.05 7.38 -5.19
C ILE A 240 -1.47 6.95 -5.56
N PRO A 241 -1.73 5.67 -5.86
CA PRO A 241 -3.08 5.20 -6.15
C PRO A 241 -4.08 5.45 -5.01
N ALA A 242 -5.34 5.67 -5.35
CA ALA A 242 -6.41 5.92 -4.38
C ALA A 242 -6.68 4.70 -3.49
N ILE A 243 -6.53 3.49 -4.02
CA ILE A 243 -6.67 2.24 -3.28
C ILE A 243 -5.30 1.58 -3.21
N LEU A 244 -4.82 1.29 -2.00
CA LEU A 244 -3.63 0.48 -1.77
C LEU A 244 -4.02 -0.79 -1.02
N TRP A 245 -3.60 -1.93 -1.56
CA TRP A 245 -3.89 -3.23 -0.96
C TRP A 245 -2.64 -4.09 -0.84
N LYS A 246 -2.58 -4.84 0.26
CA LYS A 246 -1.65 -5.96 0.45
C LYS A 246 -2.30 -7.09 1.23
N GLY A 247 -1.85 -8.31 0.95
CA GLY A 247 -2.30 -9.54 1.60
C GLY A 247 -1.42 -10.69 1.12
N THR A 248 -1.12 -11.64 2.01
CA THR A 248 -0.05 -12.64 1.82
C THR A 248 -0.56 -14.06 1.59
N HIS A 249 -1.87 -14.28 1.57
CA HIS A 249 -2.41 -15.59 1.21
C HIS A 249 -2.30 -15.86 -0.29
N VAL A 250 -1.81 -17.05 -0.66
CA VAL A 250 -1.49 -17.40 -2.06
C VAL A 250 -2.72 -17.50 -2.98
N LEU A 251 -3.91 -17.73 -2.40
CA LEU A 251 -5.18 -17.83 -3.14
C LEU A 251 -6.00 -16.53 -3.13
N ASN A 252 -5.40 -15.39 -2.80
CA ASN A 252 -6.09 -14.12 -2.94
C ASN A 252 -6.44 -13.88 -4.41
N THR A 253 -7.57 -13.22 -4.66
CA THR A 253 -8.03 -12.82 -5.99
C THR A 253 -8.35 -11.34 -5.99
N MET A 254 -8.16 -10.69 -7.14
CA MET A 254 -8.51 -9.28 -7.31
C MET A 254 -9.15 -9.05 -8.67
N GLN A 255 -10.29 -8.34 -8.68
CA GLN A 255 -10.93 -7.78 -9.86
C GLN A 255 -11.03 -6.26 -9.72
N VAL A 256 -10.65 -5.55 -10.77
CA VAL A 256 -10.72 -4.09 -10.86
C VAL A 256 -11.49 -3.71 -12.12
N ASP A 257 -12.68 -3.13 -11.96
CA ASP A 257 -13.52 -2.69 -13.08
C ASP A 257 -13.30 -1.20 -13.41
N LYS A 258 -12.94 -0.39 -12.40
CA LYS A 258 -12.57 1.03 -12.53
C LYS A 258 -11.78 1.50 -11.32
N GLY A 259 -11.03 2.59 -11.46
CA GLY A 259 -10.35 3.30 -10.38
C GLY A 259 -8.83 3.20 -10.41
N SER A 260 -8.20 3.81 -9.41
CA SER A 260 -6.75 3.84 -9.25
C SER A 260 -6.30 2.91 -8.12
N VAL A 261 -5.59 1.83 -8.46
CA VAL A 261 -5.27 0.72 -7.55
C VAL A 261 -3.77 0.42 -7.53
N GLY A 262 -3.22 0.30 -6.33
CA GLY A 262 -1.85 -0.14 -6.06
C GLY A 262 -1.83 -1.43 -5.25
N VAL A 263 -1.11 -2.44 -5.72
CA VAL A 263 -0.87 -3.72 -5.01
C VAL A 263 0.58 -3.77 -4.56
N CYS A 264 0.82 -3.94 -3.26
CA CYS A 264 2.15 -3.86 -2.62
C CYS A 264 3.01 -2.74 -3.22
N TRP A 265 2.42 -1.54 -3.28
CA TRP A 265 2.90 -0.42 -4.06
C TRP A 265 4.21 0.16 -3.52
N PHE A 266 4.34 0.23 -2.19
CA PHE A 266 5.54 0.81 -1.59
C PHE A 266 6.69 -0.19 -1.50
N GLY A 267 7.92 0.31 -1.56
CA GLY A 267 9.12 -0.50 -1.40
C GLY A 267 9.13 -1.24 -0.05
N GLY A 268 9.40 -2.54 -0.10
CA GLY A 268 9.41 -3.42 1.08
C GLY A 268 8.07 -4.10 1.39
N GLU A 269 6.97 -3.67 0.76
CA GLU A 269 5.69 -4.37 0.88
C GLU A 269 5.69 -5.66 0.06
N THR A 270 4.87 -6.63 0.46
CA THR A 270 4.66 -7.89 -0.24
C THR A 270 3.17 -8.17 -0.39
N ALA A 271 2.80 -8.84 -1.48
CA ALA A 271 1.44 -9.32 -1.69
C ALA A 271 1.45 -10.61 -2.52
N ASN A 272 0.43 -11.42 -2.34
CA ASN A 272 0.16 -12.60 -3.12
C ASN A 272 -1.20 -12.44 -3.80
N LEU A 273 -1.26 -12.74 -5.09
CA LEU A 273 -2.49 -12.92 -5.86
C LEU A 273 -2.35 -14.21 -6.66
N SER A 274 -3.42 -14.99 -6.71
CA SER A 274 -3.55 -16.10 -7.66
C SER A 274 -4.00 -15.56 -9.01
N THR A 275 -4.94 -14.61 -9.02
CA THR A 275 -5.45 -13.96 -10.23
C THR A 275 -5.69 -12.48 -9.99
N LEU A 276 -5.29 -11.67 -10.98
CA LEU A 276 -5.63 -10.26 -11.11
C LEU A 276 -6.39 -10.06 -12.43
N LYS A 277 -7.60 -9.49 -12.36
CA LYS A 277 -8.40 -9.13 -13.52
C LYS A 277 -8.58 -7.62 -13.57
N VAL A 278 -8.33 -7.03 -14.73
CA VAL A 278 -8.49 -5.59 -14.96
C VAL A 278 -9.42 -5.36 -16.13
N GLY A 279 -10.58 -4.76 -15.84
CA GLY A 279 -11.61 -4.40 -16.79
C GLY A 279 -11.76 -2.89 -16.95
N TYR A 280 -12.90 -2.51 -17.51
CA TYR A 280 -13.39 -1.15 -17.67
C TYR A 280 -14.91 -1.17 -17.60
N THR A 281 -15.54 -0.02 -17.36
CA THR A 281 -17.00 0.11 -17.34
C THR A 281 -17.51 0.91 -18.53
N ASP A 282 -16.95 2.10 -18.74
CA ASP A 282 -17.33 3.09 -19.74
C ASP A 282 -16.23 3.32 -20.77
N THR A 283 -14.98 3.50 -20.31
CA THR A 283 -13.84 3.90 -21.14
C THR A 283 -12.69 2.91 -21.02
N VAL A 284 -12.51 2.11 -22.08
CA VAL A 284 -11.46 1.09 -22.19
C VAL A 284 -10.08 1.61 -21.79
N ALA A 285 -9.69 2.82 -22.18
CA ALA A 285 -8.32 3.28 -22.01
C ALA A 285 -7.99 3.84 -20.62
N THR A 286 -8.97 4.33 -19.86
CA THR A 286 -8.71 5.20 -18.70
C THR A 286 -9.53 4.89 -17.46
N ASP A 287 -10.48 3.96 -17.52
CA ASP A 287 -11.29 3.63 -16.35
C ASP A 287 -10.46 3.00 -15.24
N SER A 288 -9.54 2.10 -15.58
CA SER A 288 -8.70 1.39 -14.62
C SER A 288 -7.24 1.81 -14.77
N ASP A 289 -6.61 2.16 -13.66
CA ASP A 289 -5.18 2.39 -13.53
C ASP A 289 -4.65 1.52 -12.38
N VAL A 290 -4.02 0.40 -12.74
CA VAL A 290 -3.58 -0.64 -11.80
C VAL A 290 -2.07 -0.75 -11.82
N SER A 291 -1.45 -0.71 -10.65
CA SER A 291 -0.02 -0.89 -10.52
C SER A 291 0.36 -1.89 -9.44
N CYS A 292 1.22 -2.85 -9.80
CA CYS A 292 1.75 -3.85 -8.87
C CYS A 292 3.23 -3.61 -8.63
N GLY A 293 3.61 -3.42 -7.36
CA GLY A 293 5.00 -3.30 -6.95
C GLY A 293 5.78 -4.60 -7.07
N SER A 294 7.10 -4.52 -6.90
CA SER A 294 8.01 -5.66 -7.05
C SER A 294 7.87 -6.73 -5.96
N GLY A 295 7.07 -6.47 -4.92
CA GLY A 295 6.76 -7.41 -3.85
C GLY A 295 5.64 -8.38 -4.17
N LEU A 296 5.01 -8.29 -5.34
CA LEU A 296 3.97 -9.23 -5.78
C LEU A 296 4.61 -10.60 -6.09
N ALA A 297 4.07 -11.66 -5.52
CA ALA A 297 4.60 -13.00 -5.72
C ALA A 297 4.36 -13.55 -7.14
N ALA A 298 5.30 -14.41 -7.56
CA ALA A 298 5.38 -14.98 -8.90
C ALA A 298 4.22 -15.91 -9.31
N GLY A 299 3.24 -16.15 -8.43
CA GLY A 299 2.10 -17.03 -8.66
C GLY A 299 0.90 -16.40 -9.35
N THR A 300 0.99 -15.12 -9.73
CA THR A 300 -0.17 -14.36 -10.24
C THR A 300 -0.41 -14.62 -11.74
N THR A 301 -1.66 -14.92 -12.12
CA THR A 301 -2.15 -14.84 -13.50
C THR A 301 -2.85 -13.50 -13.73
N LEU A 302 -2.61 -12.84 -14.87
CA LEU A 302 -3.18 -11.53 -15.18
C LEU A 302 -4.10 -11.58 -16.41
N ASP A 303 -5.34 -11.13 -16.25
CA ASP A 303 -6.29 -10.91 -17.33
C ASP A 303 -6.56 -9.41 -17.51
N ILE A 304 -6.47 -8.90 -18.75
CA ILE A 304 -6.68 -7.48 -19.07
C ILE A 304 -7.72 -7.35 -20.18
N ASP A 305 -8.85 -6.75 -19.86
CA ASP A 305 -9.91 -6.35 -20.78
C ASP A 305 -9.88 -4.84 -21.08
N GLY A 306 -9.16 -4.05 -20.30
CA GLY A 306 -8.96 -2.63 -20.51
C GLY A 306 -8.06 -2.02 -19.43
N GLY A 307 -7.95 -0.69 -19.46
CA GLY A 307 -7.18 0.12 -18.53
C GLY A 307 -5.69 0.20 -18.83
N MET A 308 -4.97 0.76 -17.87
CA MET A 308 -3.51 0.80 -17.82
C MET A 308 -3.05 -0.07 -16.67
N VAL A 309 -2.15 -1.01 -16.94
CA VAL A 309 -1.60 -1.94 -15.96
C VAL A 309 -0.08 -1.84 -15.96
N SER A 310 0.52 -1.60 -14.80
CA SER A 310 1.97 -1.53 -14.61
C SER A 310 2.43 -2.61 -13.65
N ILE A 311 3.35 -3.48 -14.10
CA ILE A 311 3.83 -4.63 -13.33
C ILE A 311 5.34 -4.57 -13.14
N ASP A 312 5.76 -4.57 -11.87
CA ASP A 312 7.16 -4.58 -11.45
C ASP A 312 7.62 -5.96 -10.95
N ALA A 313 6.79 -7.00 -11.08
CA ALA A 313 6.97 -8.34 -10.51
C ALA A 313 6.91 -9.46 -11.56
N THR A 314 7.28 -10.68 -11.15
CA THR A 314 7.13 -11.86 -12.00
C THR A 314 5.68 -12.33 -12.00
N LEU A 315 5.17 -12.75 -13.16
CA LEU A 315 3.85 -13.35 -13.32
C LEU A 315 3.96 -14.78 -13.87
N VAL A 316 2.88 -15.55 -13.70
CA VAL A 316 2.72 -16.86 -14.35
C VAL A 316 2.37 -16.66 -15.81
N SER A 317 1.24 -16.01 -16.09
CA SER A 317 0.68 -15.81 -17.43
C SER A 317 0.00 -14.46 -17.55
N VAL A 318 -0.18 -14.02 -18.79
CA VAL A 318 -0.98 -12.84 -19.16
C VAL A 318 -1.94 -13.21 -20.29
N ALA A 319 -3.20 -12.80 -20.17
CA ALA A 319 -4.14 -12.76 -21.27
C ALA A 319 -4.68 -11.33 -21.43
N GLN A 320 -4.28 -10.66 -22.51
CA GLN A 320 -4.65 -9.29 -22.82
C GLN A 320 -5.58 -9.27 -24.04
N ARG A 321 -6.77 -8.69 -23.86
CA ARG A 321 -7.81 -8.49 -24.87
C ARG A 321 -7.96 -7.02 -25.27
N ASP A 322 -7.57 -6.08 -24.40
CA ASP A 322 -7.41 -4.66 -24.73
C ASP A 322 -6.47 -3.96 -23.71
N GLY A 323 -6.43 -2.63 -23.70
CA GLY A 323 -5.71 -1.84 -22.71
C GLY A 323 -4.20 -1.75 -22.95
N ILE A 324 -3.48 -1.28 -21.93
CA ILE A 324 -2.03 -1.11 -21.96
C ILE A 324 -1.41 -1.87 -20.80
N LEU A 325 -0.46 -2.76 -21.09
CA LEU A 325 0.38 -3.42 -20.10
C LEU A 325 1.81 -2.89 -20.17
N ASP A 326 2.34 -2.42 -19.05
CA ASP A 326 3.72 -2.00 -18.88
C ASP A 326 4.47 -3.00 -17.98
N MET A 327 5.34 -3.82 -18.57
CA MET A 327 6.21 -4.73 -17.82
C MET A 327 7.54 -4.03 -17.52
N ASN A 328 7.88 -3.79 -16.25
CA ASN A 328 9.02 -2.96 -15.86
C ASN A 328 10.12 -3.73 -15.11
N LYS A 329 11.23 -3.02 -14.86
CA LYS A 329 12.34 -3.49 -13.99
C LYS A 329 12.85 -4.89 -14.41
N ALA A 330 12.72 -5.88 -13.53
CA ALA A 330 13.11 -7.26 -13.73
C ALA A 330 11.89 -8.22 -13.77
N ALA A 331 10.69 -7.68 -14.01
CA ALA A 331 9.47 -8.45 -14.19
C ALA A 331 9.62 -9.51 -15.30
N ALA A 332 9.16 -10.73 -15.05
CA ALA A 332 9.24 -11.85 -15.97
C ALA A 332 7.87 -12.51 -16.15
N ILE A 333 7.67 -13.26 -17.23
CA ILE A 333 6.49 -14.09 -17.43
C ILE A 333 6.93 -15.51 -17.70
N THR A 334 6.53 -16.43 -16.82
CA THR A 334 7.12 -17.77 -16.77
C THR A 334 6.46 -18.79 -17.69
N SER A 335 5.21 -18.58 -18.11
CA SER A 335 4.47 -19.53 -18.96
C SER A 335 4.12 -18.98 -20.35
N GLU A 336 3.06 -18.16 -20.46
CA GLU A 336 2.58 -17.63 -21.73
C GLU A 336 2.01 -16.22 -21.57
N ILE A 337 2.21 -15.42 -22.62
CA ILE A 337 1.59 -14.11 -22.83
C ILE A 337 0.70 -14.24 -24.06
N VAL A 338 -0.58 -13.95 -23.94
CA VAL A 338 -1.52 -13.83 -25.05
C VAL A 338 -1.92 -12.37 -25.19
N ILE A 339 -1.67 -11.77 -26.35
CA ILE A 339 -2.00 -10.39 -26.68
C ILE A 339 -2.94 -10.42 -27.89
N ALA A 340 -4.24 -10.50 -27.62
CA ALA A 340 -5.31 -10.51 -28.62
C ALA A 340 -5.91 -9.11 -28.87
N GLY A 341 -5.29 -8.07 -28.31
CA GLY A 341 -5.67 -6.67 -28.45
C GLY A 341 -4.83 -5.78 -27.54
N GLY A 342 -4.96 -4.47 -27.66
CA GLY A 342 -4.21 -3.51 -26.87
C GLY A 342 -2.69 -3.55 -27.11
N THR A 343 -1.92 -3.01 -26.15
CA THR A 343 -0.46 -2.94 -26.24
C THR A 343 0.22 -3.43 -24.97
N THR A 344 1.13 -4.41 -25.11
CA THR A 344 2.13 -4.73 -24.08
C THR A 344 3.45 -4.01 -24.41
N ASN A 345 3.85 -3.08 -23.56
CA ASN A 345 5.17 -2.47 -23.58
C ASN A 345 6.14 -3.28 -22.71
N TRP A 346 7.08 -3.95 -23.36
CA TRP A 346 8.12 -4.69 -22.64
C TRP A 346 9.30 -3.79 -22.29
N LYS A 347 9.26 -3.19 -21.09
CA LYS A 347 10.33 -2.34 -20.54
C LYS A 347 11.25 -3.13 -19.58
N SER A 348 10.94 -4.39 -19.30
CA SER A 348 11.67 -5.25 -18.38
C SER A 348 12.91 -5.89 -19.02
N ILE A 349 13.88 -6.28 -18.18
CA ILE A 349 14.99 -7.19 -18.55
C ILE A 349 14.69 -8.67 -18.27
N GLY A 350 13.57 -8.96 -17.60
CA GLY A 350 13.16 -10.32 -17.30
C GLY A 350 12.81 -11.11 -18.57
N THR A 351 12.87 -12.42 -18.44
CA THR A 351 12.50 -13.36 -19.51
C THR A 351 10.99 -13.40 -19.64
N PHE A 352 10.49 -13.48 -20.87
CA PHE A 352 9.12 -13.91 -21.13
C PHE A 352 9.14 -15.19 -21.95
N ALA A 353 8.34 -16.17 -21.58
CA ALA A 353 8.33 -17.47 -22.24
C ALA A 353 7.64 -17.40 -23.63
N SER A 354 6.50 -18.08 -23.80
CA SER A 354 5.75 -18.07 -25.06
C SER A 354 5.01 -16.75 -25.20
N VAL A 355 5.06 -16.10 -26.37
CA VAL A 355 4.17 -14.97 -26.70
C VAL A 355 3.29 -15.32 -27.89
N ILE A 356 2.00 -15.07 -27.75
CA ILE A 356 0.99 -15.11 -28.81
C ILE A 356 0.52 -13.68 -29.05
N VAL A 357 0.55 -13.23 -30.31
CA VAL A 357 0.07 -11.90 -30.70
C VAL A 357 -0.91 -12.05 -31.86
N SER A 358 -2.14 -11.58 -31.69
CA SER A 358 -3.25 -11.72 -32.65
C SER A 358 -4.19 -10.50 -32.59
N ASP A 359 -5.11 -10.39 -33.55
CA ASP A 359 -6.35 -9.60 -33.47
C ASP A 359 -6.14 -8.10 -33.12
N GLY A 360 -5.03 -7.52 -33.60
CA GLY A 360 -4.66 -6.12 -33.34
C GLY A 360 -3.77 -5.92 -32.12
N GLY A 361 -3.40 -6.99 -31.42
CA GLY A 361 -2.47 -6.97 -30.31
C GLY A 361 -1.06 -6.51 -30.70
N VAL A 362 -0.42 -5.79 -29.78
CA VAL A 362 0.92 -5.22 -29.99
C VAL A 362 1.87 -5.63 -28.88
N LEU A 363 2.98 -6.29 -29.23
CA LEU A 363 4.16 -6.40 -28.39
C LEU A 363 5.18 -5.32 -28.79
N ASP A 364 5.35 -4.30 -27.93
CA ASP A 364 6.31 -3.21 -28.13
C ASP A 364 7.57 -3.41 -27.29
N CYS A 365 8.67 -3.69 -27.98
CA CYS A 365 10.00 -3.89 -27.40
C CYS A 365 10.92 -2.67 -27.58
N ARG A 366 10.43 -1.53 -28.10
CA ARG A 366 11.25 -0.33 -28.40
C ARG A 366 11.66 0.46 -27.15
N LYS A 367 10.90 0.34 -26.06
CA LYS A 367 11.05 1.17 -24.85
C LYS A 367 12.19 0.73 -23.91
N ASN A 368 12.90 -0.36 -24.22
CA ASN A 368 14.12 -0.78 -23.50
C ASN A 368 15.14 -1.37 -24.48
N ASN A 369 16.36 -0.80 -24.48
CA ASN A 369 17.46 -1.18 -25.38
C ASN A 369 18.35 -2.32 -24.86
N ARG A 370 18.07 -2.86 -23.67
CA ARG A 370 18.85 -3.94 -23.06
C ARG A 370 18.40 -5.31 -23.58
N ALA A 371 19.37 -6.22 -23.68
CA ALA A 371 19.15 -7.59 -24.13
C ALA A 371 18.22 -8.37 -23.18
N ARG A 372 17.39 -9.24 -23.76
CA ARG A 372 16.43 -10.11 -23.06
C ARG A 372 16.16 -11.37 -23.85
N ILE A 373 15.61 -12.37 -23.18
CA ILE A 373 15.35 -13.70 -23.76
C ILE A 373 13.85 -13.90 -23.83
N ALA A 374 13.42 -14.46 -24.96
CA ALA A 374 12.10 -15.05 -25.08
C ALA A 374 12.16 -16.43 -25.72
N SER A 375 11.21 -17.31 -25.41
CA SER A 375 11.26 -18.68 -25.94
C SER A 375 10.82 -18.71 -27.41
N VAL A 376 9.53 -18.47 -27.65
CA VAL A 376 8.91 -18.49 -28.97
C VAL A 376 7.93 -17.34 -29.10
N ALA A 377 7.85 -16.75 -30.29
CA ALA A 377 6.71 -15.92 -30.67
C ALA A 377 5.83 -16.66 -31.66
N LYS A 378 4.52 -16.58 -31.47
CA LYS A 378 3.49 -16.99 -32.43
C LYS A 378 2.71 -15.73 -32.81
N ILE A 379 2.81 -15.33 -34.06
CA ILE A 379 2.09 -14.16 -34.58
C ILE A 379 1.00 -14.65 -35.53
N TYR A 380 -0.23 -14.24 -35.24
CA TYR A 380 -1.43 -14.48 -36.05
C TYR A 380 -1.85 -13.18 -36.74
N ASP A 381 -2.89 -13.25 -37.58
CA ASP A 381 -3.39 -12.12 -38.35
C ASP A 381 -3.74 -10.94 -37.43
N GLY A 382 -3.43 -9.72 -37.88
CA GLY A 382 -3.56 -8.48 -37.10
C GLY A 382 -2.48 -8.26 -36.03
N GLY A 383 -1.66 -9.26 -35.72
CA GLY A 383 -0.62 -9.16 -34.69
C GLY A 383 0.56 -8.26 -35.07
N SER A 384 1.14 -7.59 -34.08
CA SER A 384 2.30 -6.69 -34.27
C SER A 384 3.42 -6.90 -33.25
N ILE A 385 4.66 -7.03 -33.71
CA ILE A 385 5.87 -7.09 -32.87
C ILE A 385 6.87 -6.01 -33.32
N TYR A 386 7.34 -5.19 -32.38
CA TYR A 386 8.32 -4.12 -32.62
C TYR A 386 9.63 -4.33 -31.83
N ASP A 387 10.67 -4.87 -32.45
CA ASP A 387 12.03 -4.99 -31.90
C ASP A 387 13.12 -4.53 -32.90
N PRO A 388 13.14 -3.25 -33.30
CA PRO A 388 14.07 -2.74 -34.30
C PRO A 388 15.54 -2.80 -33.87
N ALA A 389 15.82 -2.89 -32.57
CA ALA A 389 17.17 -2.90 -31.99
C ALA A 389 17.71 -4.33 -31.71
N ALA A 390 16.95 -5.39 -32.03
CA ALA A 390 17.32 -6.80 -31.73
C ALA A 390 17.62 -7.02 -30.25
N THR A 391 16.80 -6.43 -29.40
CA THR A 391 16.91 -6.57 -27.96
C THR A 391 16.42 -7.94 -27.49
N VAL A 392 15.54 -8.60 -28.27
CA VAL A 392 14.98 -9.91 -27.93
C VAL A 392 15.72 -11.03 -28.66
N ILE A 393 16.23 -11.98 -27.88
CA ILE A 393 16.75 -13.26 -28.34
C ILE A 393 15.62 -14.28 -28.26
N TRP A 394 15.08 -14.67 -29.42
CA TRP A 394 14.07 -15.71 -29.57
C TRP A 394 14.73 -17.08 -29.66
N SER A 395 14.77 -17.85 -28.57
CA SER A 395 15.52 -19.11 -28.52
C SER A 395 14.96 -20.23 -29.40
N GLN A 396 13.66 -20.15 -29.73
CA GLN A 396 12.95 -21.05 -30.65
C GLN A 396 12.38 -20.33 -31.88
N GLY A 397 12.79 -19.07 -32.10
CA GLY A 397 12.38 -18.27 -33.24
C GLY A 397 10.99 -17.62 -33.14
N ILE A 398 10.57 -16.99 -34.25
CA ILE A 398 9.27 -16.37 -34.44
C ILE A 398 8.52 -17.19 -35.50
N ARG A 399 7.28 -17.58 -35.19
CA ARG A 399 6.41 -18.41 -36.04
C ARG A 399 5.22 -17.58 -36.48
N ILE A 400 4.98 -17.56 -37.78
CA ILE A 400 3.79 -16.98 -38.38
C ILE A 400 2.75 -18.10 -38.44
N MET A 401 1.64 -17.92 -37.76
CA MET A 401 0.61 -18.94 -37.57
C MET A 401 -0.70 -18.42 -38.19
N GLU A 402 -1.27 -19.18 -39.14
CA GLU A 402 -2.60 -18.90 -39.70
C GLU A 402 -2.81 -17.43 -40.15
N ALA A 403 -1.78 -16.82 -40.71
CA ALA A 403 -1.78 -15.41 -41.10
C ALA A 403 -1.17 -15.19 -42.48
N ASP A 404 -1.70 -14.18 -43.19
CA ASP A 404 -1.05 -13.65 -44.37
C ASP A 404 0.11 -12.73 -43.95
N PHE A 405 1.21 -12.74 -44.69
CA PHE A 405 2.33 -11.84 -44.43
C PHE A 405 1.94 -10.36 -44.44
N SER A 406 0.88 -10.00 -45.19
CA SER A 406 0.34 -8.63 -45.23
C SER A 406 -0.49 -8.27 -44.00
N GLY A 407 -0.99 -9.25 -43.26
CA GLY A 407 -1.83 -9.04 -42.08
C GLY A 407 -1.05 -8.96 -40.77
N ILE A 408 0.27 -9.17 -40.80
CA ILE A 408 1.14 -9.04 -39.63
C ILE A 408 2.08 -7.84 -39.75
N THR A 409 2.50 -7.29 -38.61
CA THR A 409 3.57 -6.30 -38.55
C THR A 409 4.76 -6.83 -37.77
N LEU A 410 5.90 -6.99 -38.45
CA LEU A 410 7.19 -7.34 -37.85
C LEU A 410 8.22 -6.25 -38.12
N ILE A 411 8.54 -5.43 -37.13
CA ILE A 411 9.60 -4.42 -37.22
C ILE A 411 10.84 -4.91 -36.50
N MET A 412 11.81 -5.38 -37.28
CA MET A 412 13.03 -6.06 -36.83
C MET A 412 14.27 -5.32 -37.36
N PRO A 413 15.49 -5.58 -36.86
CA PRO A 413 16.68 -4.86 -37.30
C PRO A 413 17.01 -5.17 -38.75
N LYS A 414 17.52 -4.16 -39.46
CA LYS A 414 18.03 -4.31 -40.83
C LYS A 414 19.20 -5.32 -40.84
N GLY A 415 19.24 -6.18 -41.86
CA GLY A 415 20.33 -7.15 -42.06
C GLY A 415 20.17 -8.47 -41.29
N ARG A 416 19.10 -8.66 -40.51
CA ARG A 416 18.80 -9.96 -39.88
C ARG A 416 18.42 -10.98 -40.96
N LYS A 417 19.08 -12.13 -40.96
CA LYS A 417 18.74 -13.26 -41.83
C LYS A 417 17.59 -14.06 -41.23
N TRP A 418 16.64 -14.45 -42.06
CA TRP A 418 15.52 -15.30 -41.69
C TRP A 418 15.67 -16.64 -42.39
N THR A 419 15.63 -17.71 -41.63
CA THR A 419 15.67 -19.07 -42.16
C THR A 419 14.27 -19.65 -41.99
N PRO A 420 13.54 -19.93 -43.08
CA PRO A 420 12.30 -20.69 -42.96
C PRO A 420 12.64 -22.10 -42.48
N GLU A 421 11.98 -22.55 -41.43
CA GLU A 421 12.02 -23.93 -40.97
C GLU A 421 10.73 -24.59 -41.45
N GLY A 422 10.84 -25.55 -42.36
CA GLY A 422 9.71 -26.35 -42.81
C GLY A 422 9.31 -27.35 -41.73
N THR A 423 8.01 -27.53 -41.53
CA THR A 423 7.47 -28.66 -40.75
C THR A 423 7.22 -29.86 -41.66
#